data_AF-A0A9P9MF67-F1
#
_entry.id   AF-A0A9P9MF67-F1
#
_cell.length_a   1.000
_cell.length_b   1.000
_cell.length_c   1.000
_cell.angle_alpha   90.00
_cell.angle_beta   90.00
_cell.angle_gamma   90.00
#
_symmetry.space_group_name_H-M   'P 1'
#
loop_
_entity.id
_entity.type
_entity.pdbx_description
1 polymer ?
#
loop_
_entity_poly.entity_id
_entity_poly.type
_entity_poly.pdbx_seq_one_letter_code
_entity_poly.pdbx_strand_id
1 'polypeptide(L)'
;ATFHPFPRLPKELRVRVWRFHLRSQRSRALKIKFVNRFQSADHVPYLCTPSRTPPLLHTCLESRLEALHCYTQAFRHKSDTRYIWTSFDMDVIWIGYGSLCELAETDKAQIQHLIARGNTSEHFFH
;
A
#
# COMPACT_ATOMS: atom_id res chain seq x y z
N ALA A 1 5.19 -22.63 30.64
CA ALA A 1 6.22 -21.62 30.35
C ALA A 1 5.53 -20.36 29.83
N THR A 2 5.66 -19.24 30.53
CA THR A 2 4.94 -18.00 30.17
C THR A 2 5.89 -17.14 29.35
N PHE A 3 5.57 -16.91 28.08
CA PHE A 3 6.29 -15.94 27.25
C PHE A 3 6.21 -14.57 27.93
N HIS A 4 7.34 -14.04 28.40
CA HIS A 4 7.36 -12.73 29.03
C HIS A 4 6.97 -11.67 27.97
N PRO A 5 5.96 -10.84 28.26
CA PRO A 5 5.32 -10.02 27.23
C PRO A 5 6.31 -9.02 26.62
N PHE A 6 6.25 -8.87 25.29
CA PHE A 6 7.03 -7.92 24.48
C PHE A 6 7.19 -6.52 25.14
N PRO A 7 6.16 -5.93 25.79
CA PRO A 7 6.29 -4.68 26.56
C PRO A 7 7.37 -4.63 27.65
N ARG A 8 7.77 -5.76 28.26
CA ARG A 8 8.78 -5.80 29.33
C ARG A 8 10.22 -5.72 28.82
N LEU A 9 10.42 -5.83 27.50
CA LEU A 9 11.72 -5.66 26.90
C LEU A 9 12.16 -4.18 26.99
N PRO A 10 13.45 -3.92 27.25
CA PRO A 10 14.04 -2.60 27.04
C PRO A 10 13.66 -2.03 25.68
N LYS A 11 13.49 -0.71 25.61
CA LYS A 11 13.00 0.00 24.42
C LYS A 11 13.86 -0.32 23.20
N GLU A 12 15.17 -0.42 23.39
CA GLU A 12 16.16 -0.74 22.35
C GLU A 12 15.88 -2.10 21.71
N LEU A 13 15.51 -3.10 22.52
CA LEU A 13 15.19 -4.44 22.02
C LEU A 13 13.84 -4.45 21.30
N ARG A 14 12.82 -3.74 21.81
CA ARG A 14 11.52 -3.61 21.12
C ARG A 14 11.68 -2.97 19.75
N VAL A 15 12.43 -1.88 19.67
CA VAL A 15 12.75 -1.20 18.40
C VAL A 15 13.51 -2.13 17.45
N ARG A 16 14.51 -2.88 17.94
CA ARG A 16 15.23 -3.86 17.13
C ARG A 16 14.32 -4.94 16.57
N VAL A 17 13.35 -5.44 17.34
CA VAL A 17 12.37 -6.42 16.87
C VAL A 17 11.50 -5.83 15.76
N TRP A 18 11.00 -4.60 15.91
CA TRP A 18 10.21 -3.95 14.85
C TRP A 18 11.01 -3.73 13.58
N ARG A 19 12.26 -3.26 13.69
CA ARG A 19 13.16 -3.10 12.53
C ARG A 19 13.49 -4.43 11.87
N PHE A 20 13.69 -5.48 12.66
CA PHE A 20 13.90 -6.81 12.13
C PHE A 20 12.67 -7.31 11.36
N HIS A 21 11.48 -7.12 11.94
CA HIS A 21 10.23 -7.46 11.26
C HIS A 21 10.09 -6.71 9.94
N LEU A 22 10.33 -5.39 9.93
CA LEU A 22 10.28 -4.54 8.73
C LEU A 22 11.22 -5.05 7.62
N ARG A 23 12.47 -5.38 7.97
CA ARG A 23 13.45 -5.93 7.01
C ARG A 23 13.14 -7.34 6.55
N SER A 24 12.47 -8.13 7.39
CA SER A 24 12.10 -9.52 7.09
C SER A 24 10.80 -9.64 6.30
N GLN A 25 10.03 -8.55 6.15
CA GLN A 25 8.81 -8.58 5.36
C GLN A 25 9.15 -8.88 3.90
N ARG A 26 8.50 -9.91 3.36
CA ARG A 26 8.55 -10.18 1.93
C ARG A 26 7.83 -9.07 1.18
N SER A 27 8.36 -8.68 0.03
CA SER A 27 7.67 -7.82 -0.92
C SER A 27 6.25 -8.30 -1.15
N ARG A 28 5.26 -7.43 -0.94
CA ARG A 28 3.85 -7.74 -1.19
C ARG A 28 3.43 -7.17 -2.54
N ALA A 29 2.51 -7.86 -3.20
CA ALA A 29 1.83 -7.32 -4.36
C ALA A 29 0.73 -6.33 -3.91
N LEU A 30 0.97 -5.04 -4.10
CA LEU A 30 0.01 -3.97 -3.80
C LEU A 30 -0.89 -3.76 -5.01
N LYS A 31 -2.10 -4.33 -4.97
CA LYS A 31 -3.06 -4.23 -6.07
C LYS A 31 -3.77 -2.90 -6.01
N ILE A 32 -3.63 -2.08 -7.04
CA ILE A 32 -4.29 -0.77 -7.13
C ILE A 32 -5.40 -0.87 -8.16
N LYS A 33 -6.57 -0.34 -7.79
CA LYS A 33 -7.75 -0.26 -8.66
C LYS A 33 -8.22 1.18 -8.71
N PHE A 34 -8.45 1.67 -9.92
CA PHE A 34 -9.22 2.89 -10.13
C PHE A 34 -10.71 2.56 -10.13
N VAL A 35 -11.47 3.30 -9.34
CA VAL A 35 -12.93 3.18 -9.24
C VAL A 35 -13.53 4.50 -9.66
N ASN A 36 -14.24 4.47 -10.79
CA ASN A 36 -15.06 5.58 -11.26
C ASN A 36 -16.52 5.12 -11.30
N ARG A 37 -17.32 5.59 -10.35
CA ARG A 37 -18.76 5.29 -10.28
C ARG A 37 -19.51 6.42 -10.98
N PHE A 38 -19.61 6.37 -12.30
CA PHE A 38 -20.37 7.30 -13.13
C PHE A 38 -21.89 7.34 -12.84
N GLN A 39 -22.38 6.63 -11.82
CA GLN A 39 -23.81 6.42 -11.57
C GLN A 39 -24.44 7.45 -10.59
N SER A 40 -23.66 8.33 -9.95
CA SER A 40 -24.23 9.45 -9.19
C SER A 40 -23.31 10.67 -9.18
N ALA A 41 -23.92 11.87 -9.15
CA ALA A 41 -23.20 13.15 -9.09
C ALA A 41 -22.33 13.32 -7.83
N ASP A 42 -22.60 12.52 -6.78
CA ASP A 42 -21.91 12.59 -5.49
C ASP A 42 -20.68 11.66 -5.40
N HIS A 43 -20.37 10.89 -6.45
CA HIS A 43 -19.27 9.95 -6.43
C HIS A 43 -18.02 10.51 -7.10
N VAL A 44 -17.05 10.86 -6.26
CA VAL A 44 -15.73 11.26 -6.69
C VAL A 44 -14.90 10.01 -7.05
N PRO A 45 -14.24 9.97 -8.23
CA PRO A 45 -13.35 8.87 -8.61
C PRO A 45 -12.19 8.72 -7.62
N TYR A 46 -11.76 7.48 -7.41
CA TYR A 46 -10.76 7.16 -6.41
C TYR A 46 -9.92 5.94 -6.73
N LEU A 47 -8.76 5.88 -6.08
CA LEU A 47 -7.90 4.71 -6.08
C LEU A 47 -8.13 3.92 -4.78
N CYS A 48 -8.20 2.60 -4.90
CA CYS A 48 -8.31 1.73 -3.74
C CYS A 48 -7.43 0.49 -3.91
N THR A 49 -7.23 -0.21 -2.80
CA THR A 49 -6.52 -1.49 -2.80
C THR A 49 -7.32 -2.54 -2.04
N PRO A 50 -7.47 -3.76 -2.59
CA PRO A 50 -7.92 -4.92 -1.82
C PRO A 50 -6.76 -5.59 -1.05
N SER A 51 -5.51 -5.14 -1.24
CA SER A 51 -4.36 -5.71 -0.53
C SER A 51 -4.41 -5.33 0.94
N ARG A 52 -4.02 -6.28 1.80
CA ARG A 52 -4.01 -6.07 3.25
C ARG A 52 -3.02 -4.97 3.63
N THR A 53 -3.43 -4.10 4.54
CA THR A 53 -2.53 -3.10 5.12
C THR A 53 -1.40 -3.79 5.90
N PRO A 54 -0.15 -3.30 5.82
CA PRO A 54 0.96 -3.91 6.55
C PRO A 54 0.64 -3.96 8.04
N PRO A 55 0.80 -5.12 8.71
CA PRO A 55 0.48 -5.25 10.13
C PRO A 55 1.19 -4.20 10.99
N LEU A 56 2.43 -3.85 10.62
CA LEU A 56 3.24 -2.87 11.33
C LEU A 56 2.56 -1.50 11.50
N LEU A 57 1.71 -1.09 10.56
CA LEU A 57 1.02 0.21 10.63
C LEU A 57 -0.17 0.21 11.59
N HIS A 58 -0.62 -0.96 12.06
CA HIS A 58 -1.83 -1.11 12.89
C HIS A 58 -1.64 -1.89 14.18
N THR A 59 -0.47 -2.49 14.44
CA THR A 59 -0.23 -3.25 15.68
C THR A 59 -0.17 -2.38 16.94
N CYS A 60 0.70 -1.36 16.96
CA CYS A 60 0.85 -0.42 18.07
C CYS A 60 1.59 0.86 17.63
N LEU A 61 1.70 1.85 18.53
CA LEU A 61 2.37 3.12 18.24
C LEU A 61 3.84 2.92 17.85
N GLU A 62 4.61 2.14 18.60
CA GLU A 62 6.04 1.91 18.33
C GLU A 62 6.27 1.26 16.97
N SER A 63 5.48 0.22 16.67
CA SER A 63 5.51 -0.47 15.38
C SER A 63 5.17 0.48 14.23
N ARG A 64 4.16 1.35 14.41
CA ARG A 64 3.78 2.33 13.40
C ARG A 64 4.90 3.33 13.14
N LEU A 65 5.55 3.85 14.18
CA LEU A 65 6.66 4.80 14.03
C LEU A 65 7.81 4.19 13.24
N GLU A 66 8.19 2.95 13.51
CA GLU A 66 9.22 2.26 12.73
C GLU A 66 8.79 1.98 11.28
N ALA A 67 7.50 1.69 11.05
CA ALA A 67 6.97 1.49 9.70
C ALA A 67 6.97 2.76 8.86
N LEU A 68 6.71 3.92 9.47
CA LEU A 68 6.67 5.22 8.78
C LEU A 68 8.02 5.66 8.23
N HIS A 69 9.13 5.01 8.63
CA HIS A 69 10.43 5.20 7.98
C HIS A 69 10.48 4.65 6.54
N CYS A 70 9.60 3.69 6.20
CA CYS A 70 9.61 3.04 4.88
C CYS A 70 8.27 3.11 4.15
N TYR A 71 7.18 3.39 4.85
CA TYR A 71 5.84 3.50 4.29
C TYR A 71 5.38 4.96 4.26
N THR A 72 4.93 5.39 3.09
CA THR A 72 4.36 6.72 2.86
C THR A 72 2.91 6.60 2.39
N GLN A 73 2.18 7.71 2.47
CA GLN A 73 0.84 7.81 1.90
C GLN A 73 0.97 8.13 0.42
N ALA A 74 0.50 7.24 -0.45
CA ALA A 74 0.55 7.41 -1.90
C ALA A 74 -0.82 7.12 -2.55
N PHE A 75 -0.90 7.30 -3.86
CA PHE A 75 -2.05 6.94 -4.70
C PHE A 75 -3.32 7.67 -4.29
N ARG A 76 -3.19 8.96 -3.98
CA ARG A 76 -4.33 9.84 -3.73
C ARG A 76 -4.86 10.36 -5.07
N HIS A 77 -6.15 10.19 -5.33
CA HIS A 77 -6.77 10.81 -6.49
C HIS A 77 -6.98 12.31 -6.24
N LYS A 78 -6.88 13.15 -7.27
CA LYS A 78 -6.90 14.63 -7.15
C LYS A 78 -8.08 15.18 -6.35
N SER A 79 -9.23 14.52 -6.47
CA SER A 79 -10.49 14.95 -5.87
C SER A 79 -10.82 14.18 -4.57
N ASP A 80 -9.98 13.23 -4.15
CA ASP A 80 -10.23 12.35 -3.01
C ASP A 80 -9.16 12.53 -1.91
N THR A 81 -9.55 12.34 -0.65
CA THR A 81 -8.64 12.40 0.50
C THR A 81 -8.05 11.04 0.87
N ARG A 82 -8.63 9.94 0.36
CA ARG A 82 -8.14 8.58 0.60
C ARG A 82 -6.75 8.37 0.03
N TYR A 83 -5.97 7.55 0.72
CA TYR A 83 -4.60 7.22 0.35
C TYR A 83 -4.34 5.74 0.63
N ILE A 84 -3.26 5.23 0.06
CA ILE A 84 -2.80 3.86 0.24
C ILE A 84 -1.41 3.91 0.86
N TRP A 85 -1.23 3.22 1.98
CA TRP A 85 0.10 3.02 2.57
C TRP A 85 0.96 2.18 1.65
N THR A 86 2.07 2.76 1.20
CA THR A 86 2.92 2.19 0.16
C THR A 86 4.38 2.36 0.56
N SER A 87 5.17 1.31 0.36
CA SER A 87 6.62 1.40 0.38
C SER A 87 7.13 1.17 -1.04
N PHE A 88 7.63 2.21 -1.69
CA PHE A 88 8.08 2.10 -3.08
C PHE A 88 9.33 1.21 -3.26
N ASP A 89 10.11 1.02 -2.19
CA ASP A 89 11.28 0.14 -2.17
C ASP A 89 10.90 -1.35 -1.98
N MET A 90 9.80 -1.63 -1.27
CA MET A 90 9.44 -3.01 -0.89
C MET A 90 8.22 -3.55 -1.65
N ASP A 91 7.24 -2.70 -1.94
CA ASP A 91 5.97 -3.10 -2.55
C ASP A 91 6.12 -3.26 -4.07
N VAL A 92 5.56 -4.34 -4.59
CA VAL A 92 5.38 -4.51 -6.03
C VAL A 92 4.01 -3.98 -6.39
N ILE A 93 3.98 -2.86 -7.12
CA ILE A 93 2.73 -2.22 -7.54
C ILE A 93 2.10 -3.03 -8.66
N TRP A 94 0.89 -3.53 -8.41
CA TRP A 94 0.11 -4.28 -9.38
C TRP A 94 -1.09 -3.45 -9.82
N ILE A 95 -1.16 -3.10 -11.09
CA ILE A 95 -2.19 -2.19 -11.62
C ILE A 95 -2.55 -2.55 -13.07
N GLY A 96 -3.81 -2.32 -13.45
CA GLY A 96 -4.23 -2.48 -14.85
C GLY A 96 -3.81 -1.26 -15.69
N TYR A 97 -3.52 -1.45 -16.98
CA TYR A 97 -3.06 -0.34 -17.85
C TYR A 97 -3.99 0.88 -17.83
N GLY A 98 -5.31 0.69 -17.90
CA GLY A 98 -6.27 1.81 -17.85
C GLY A 98 -6.21 2.60 -16.54
N SER A 99 -5.87 1.95 -15.42
CA SER A 99 -5.72 2.62 -14.11
C SER A 99 -4.34 3.26 -13.93
N LEU A 100 -3.34 2.83 -14.70
CA LEU A 100 -1.99 3.39 -14.65
C LEU A 100 -1.98 4.85 -15.12
N CYS A 101 -2.78 5.20 -16.13
CA CYS A 101 -2.90 6.58 -16.62
C CYS A 101 -3.43 7.54 -15.55
N GLU A 102 -4.29 7.06 -14.65
CA GLU A 102 -4.93 7.85 -13.59
C GLU A 102 -4.03 8.14 -12.39
N LEU A 103 -2.87 7.50 -12.30
CA LEU A 103 -1.92 7.77 -11.22
C LEU A 103 -1.26 9.15 -11.40
N ALA A 104 -0.99 9.84 -10.30
CA ALA A 104 -0.21 11.06 -10.32
C ALA A 104 1.22 10.78 -10.82
N GLU A 105 1.80 11.71 -11.60
CA GLU A 105 3.18 11.58 -12.10
C GLU A 105 4.20 11.45 -10.97
N THR A 106 3.95 12.10 -9.83
CA THR A 106 4.77 11.99 -8.62
C THR A 106 4.80 10.57 -8.05
N ASP A 107 3.67 9.86 -8.12
CA ASP A 107 3.60 8.47 -7.66
C ASP A 107 4.27 7.57 -8.69
N LYS A 108 3.98 7.76 -9.99
CA LYS A 108 4.59 6.99 -11.09
C LYS A 108 6.12 7.03 -11.04
N ALA A 109 6.71 8.21 -10.81
CA ALA A 109 8.15 8.39 -10.75
C ALA A 109 8.82 7.66 -9.58
N GLN A 110 8.08 7.37 -8.50
CA GLN A 110 8.60 6.65 -7.34
C GLN A 110 8.46 5.13 -7.46
N ILE A 111 7.64 4.61 -8.37
CA ILE A 111 7.43 3.15 -8.51
C ILE A 111 8.71 2.47 -9.01
N GLN A 112 9.31 1.63 -8.16
CA GLN A 112 10.49 0.84 -8.53
C GLN A 112 10.13 -0.54 -9.10
N HIS A 113 9.03 -1.13 -8.62
CA HIS A 113 8.58 -2.46 -9.00
C HIS A 113 7.14 -2.42 -9.47
N LEU A 114 6.92 -2.63 -10.78
CA LEU A 114 5.61 -2.54 -11.42
C LEU A 114 5.25 -3.85 -12.13
N ILE A 115 4.02 -4.31 -11.92
CA ILE A 115 3.37 -5.34 -12.73
C ILE A 115 2.13 -4.71 -13.35
N ALA A 116 2.22 -4.37 -14.63
CA ALA A 116 1.10 -3.86 -15.42
C ALA A 116 0.37 -5.03 -16.10
N ARG A 117 -0.92 -5.20 -15.82
CA ARG A 117 -1.73 -6.19 -16.53
C ARG A 117 -2.30 -5.58 -17.80
N GLY A 118 -1.90 -6.14 -18.95
CA GLY A 118 -2.52 -5.96 -20.26
C GLY A 118 -4.02 -6.18 -20.14
N ASN A 119 -4.83 -5.18 -20.46
CA ASN A 119 -6.18 -5.48 -20.90
C ASN A 119 -6.00 -6.16 -22.27
N THR A 120 -5.82 -7.48 -22.29
CA THR A 120 -6.48 -8.26 -23.33
C THR A 120 -7.95 -8.11 -23.03
N SER A 121 -8.52 -6.99 -23.48
CA SER A 121 -9.94 -6.89 -23.61
C SER A 121 -10.37 -8.06 -24.48
N GLU A 122 -10.88 -9.09 -23.82
CA GLU A 122 -11.98 -9.87 -24.37
C GLU A 122 -13.16 -8.90 -24.51
N HIS A 123 -13.06 -7.96 -25.45
CA HIS A 123 -14.21 -7.51 -26.20
C HIS A 123 -14.55 -8.64 -27.18
N PHE A 124 -14.91 -9.81 -26.65
CA PHE A 124 -15.72 -10.76 -27.38
C PHE A 124 -17.16 -10.36 -27.08
N PHE A 125 -17.76 -9.71 -28.07
CA PHE A 125 -19.19 -9.48 -28.17
C PHE A 125 -19.96 -10.74 -27.77
N HIS A 126 -20.91 -10.61 -26.84
CA HIS A 126 -22.13 -11.41 -26.78
C HIS A 126 -23.25 -10.60 -26.11
#